data_AF-A0A923YNU2-F1
#
_entry.id   AF-A0A923YNU2-F1
#
_cell.length_a   1.000
_cell.length_b   1.000
_cell.length_c   1.000
_cell.angle_alpha   90.00
_cell.angle_beta   90.00
_cell.angle_gamma   90.00
#
_symmetry.space_group_name_H-M   'P 1'
#
loop_
_entity.id
_entity.type
_entity.pdbx_description
1 polymer ?
#
loop_
_entity_poly.entity_id
_entity_poly.type
_entity_poly.pdbx_seq_one_letter_code
_entity_poly.pdbx_strand_id
1 'polypeptide(L)' 'MEIAFRAALIAWMASDSALSVGLNAIVEEAPSRAALPWLALTASASTDWGTKDLRGREIRVALELNYRGD' A
#
# COMPACT_ATOMS: atom_id res chain seq x y z
N MET A 1 -7.16 5.84 -11.78
CA MET A 1 -6.36 6.71 -10.88
C MET A 1 -5.99 5.96 -9.61
N GLU A 2 -6.97 5.39 -8.89
CA GLU A 2 -6.70 4.57 -7.69
C GLU A 2 -5.68 3.45 -7.92
N ILE A 3 -5.84 2.65 -8.98
CA ILE A 3 -4.89 1.57 -9.33
C ILE A 3 -3.47 2.10 -9.52
N ALA A 4 -3.32 3.21 -10.26
CA ALA A 4 -2.02 3.83 -10.51
C ALA A 4 -1.40 4.38 -9.21
N PHE A 5 -2.22 4.93 -8.32
CA PHE A 5 -1.77 5.39 -7.01
C PHE A 5 -1.27 4.24 -6.13
N ARG A 6 -1.99 3.11 -6.06
CA ARG A 6 -1.55 1.93 -5.28
C ARG A 6 -0.21 1.39 -5.78
N ALA A 7 -0.06 1.26 -7.09
CA ALA A 7 1.20 0.81 -7.69
C ALA A 7 2.36 1.77 -7.37
N ALA A 8 2.14 3.08 -7.49
CA ALA A 8 3.15 4.09 -7.15
C ALA A 8 3.49 4.10 -5.66
N LEU A 9 2.49 3.92 -4.78
CA LEU A 9 2.67 3.85 -3.33
C LEU A 9 3.52 2.64 -2.94
N ILE A 10 3.22 1.46 -3.49
CA ILE A 10 4.01 0.25 -3.24
C ILE A 10 5.45 0.41 -3.73
N ALA A 11 5.64 0.94 -4.95
CA ALA A 11 6.98 1.18 -5.49
C ALA A 11 7.78 2.17 -4.62
N TRP A 12 7.13 3.23 -4.12
CA TRP A 12 7.76 4.19 -3.23
C TRP A 12 8.15 3.56 -1.89
N MET A 13 7.25 2.81 -1.24
CA MET A 13 7.57 2.09 0.00
C MET A 13 8.68 1.05 -0.20
N ALA A 14 8.68 0.33 -1.32
CA ALA A 14 9.71 -0.65 -1.66
C ALA A 14 11.08 0.00 -1.92
N SER A 15 11.11 1.28 -2.28
CA SER A 15 12.35 2.05 -2.44
C SER A 15 12.92 2.58 -1.13
N ASP A 16 12.18 2.51 -0.03
CA ASP A 16 12.63 2.98 1.28
C ASP A 16 13.61 1.98 1.93
N SER A 17 14.79 2.49 2.30
CA SER A 17 15.86 1.65 2.88
C SER A 17 15.52 1.11 4.27
N ALA A 18 14.76 1.83 5.09
CA ALA A 18 14.40 1.38 6.43
C ALA A 18 13.35 0.26 6.35
N LEU A 19 12.36 0.39 5.45
CA LEU A 19 11.36 -0.64 5.20
C LEU A 19 11.97 -1.90 4.57
N SER A 20 12.87 -1.74 3.59
CA SER A 20 13.50 -2.89 2.91
C SER A 20 14.44 -3.70 3.81
N VAL A 21 15.03 -3.09 4.84
CA VAL A 21 15.79 -3.82 5.87
C VAL A 21 14.87 -4.63 6.79
N GLY A 22 13.67 -4.11 7.08
CA GLY A 22 12.76 -4.70 8.07
C GLY A 22 11.69 -5.63 7.52
N LEU A 23 11.41 -5.62 6.22
CA LEU A 23 10.32 -6.36 5.58
C LEU A 23 10.84 -7.24 4.45
N ASN A 24 10.36 -8.48 4.40
CA ASN A 24 10.68 -9.41 3.33
C ASN A 24 9.88 -9.14 2.05
N ALA A 25 8.74 -8.46 2.16
CA ALA A 25 7.90 -8.09 1.02
C ALA A 25 6.97 -6.91 1.35
N ILE A 26 6.64 -6.13 0.32
CA ILE A 26 5.60 -5.10 0.32
C ILE A 26 4.75 -5.33 -0.93
N VAL A 27 3.49 -5.71 -0.75
CA VAL A 27 2.64 -6.26 -1.84
C VAL A 27 1.19 -5.78 -1.76
N GLU A 28 0.42 -6.02 -2.83
CA GLU A 28 -1.05 -6.03 -2.75
C GLU A 28 -1.50 -7.42 -2.32
N GLU A 29 -2.37 -7.50 -1.31
CA GLU A 29 -2.87 -8.75 -0.72
C GLU A 29 -1.79 -9.69 -0.13
N ALA A 30 -2.22 -10.81 0.47
CA ALA A 30 -1.32 -11.79 1.04
C ALA A 30 -0.47 -12.49 -0.05
N PRO A 31 0.87 -12.50 0.07
CA PRO A 31 1.73 -13.10 -0.94
C PRO A 31 1.67 -14.63 -0.88
N SER A 32 1.66 -15.30 -2.04
CA SER A 32 1.76 -16.76 -2.11
C SER A 32 3.12 -17.31 -1.67
N ARG A 33 4.16 -16.47 -1.69
CA ARG A 33 5.53 -16.81 -1.30
C ARG A 33 6.25 -15.58 -0.73
N ALA A 34 6.25 -15.44 0.59
CA ALA A 34 7.16 -14.60 1.36
C ALA A 34 7.15 -15.06 2.83
N ALA A 35 8.31 -15.13 3.47
CA ALA A 35 8.37 -15.32 4.93
C ALA A 35 7.96 -14.02 5.64
N LEU A 36 7.38 -14.12 6.84
CA LEU A 36 7.13 -12.95 7.69
C LEU A 36 8.48 -12.31 8.12
N PRO A 37 8.54 -10.99 8.36
CA PRO A 37 7.45 -10.03 8.23
C PRO A 37 7.25 -9.50 6.79
N TRP A 38 6.00 -9.19 6.43
CA TRP A 38 5.66 -8.53 5.17
C TRP A 38 4.49 -7.55 5.36
N LEU A 39 4.38 -6.57 4.47
CA LEU A 39 3.34 -5.53 4.50
C LEU A 39 2.42 -5.70 3.30
N ALA A 40 1.10 -5.72 3.53
CA ALA A 40 0.11 -5.79 2.46
C ALA A 40 -0.75 -4.52 2.40
N LEU A 41 -1.01 -4.03 1.19
CA LEU A 41 -2.13 -3.14 0.92
C LEU A 41 -3.36 -4.02 0.67
N THR A 42 -4.24 -4.11 1.66
CA THR A 42 -5.36 -5.08 1.71
C THR A 42 -6.71 -4.51 1.30
N ALA A 43 -6.82 -3.18 1.28
CA ALA A 43 -8.02 -2.51 0.82
C ALA A 43 -7.69 -1.13 0.30
N SER A 44 -8.51 -0.69 -0.64
CA SER A 44 -8.53 0.70 -1.09
C SER A 44 -9.97 1.11 -1.37
N ALA A 45 -10.23 2.39 -1.14
CA ALA A 45 -11.49 3.01 -1.49
C ALA A 45 -11.20 4.37 -2.12
N SER A 46 -11.97 4.71 -3.13
CA SER A 46 -11.87 6.00 -3.78
C SER A 46 -13.20 6.72 -3.86
N THR A 47 -13.19 7.98 -3.41
CA THR A 47 -14.36 8.83 -3.37
C THR A 47 -14.10 10.10 -4.14
N ASP A 48 -15.10 10.56 -4.91
CA ASP A 48 -15.02 11.86 -5.55
C ASP A 48 -14.95 12.95 -4.48
N TRP A 49 -13.94 13.81 -4.60
CA TRP A 49 -13.75 14.96 -3.72
C TRP A 49 -13.46 16.22 -4.53
N GLY A 50 -14.00 16.27 -5.75
CA GLY A 50 -13.95 17.45 -6.59
C GLY A 50 -14.81 18.60 -6.07
N THR A 51 -14.51 19.78 -6.57
CA THR A 51 -15.37 20.95 -6.43
C THR A 51 -15.93 21.31 -7.81
N LYS A 52 -16.74 22.37 -7.87
CA LYS A 52 -17.37 22.82 -9.12
C LYS A 52 -16.36 23.01 -10.26
N ASP A 53 -15.17 23.50 -9.94
CA ASP A 53 -14.17 23.91 -10.94
C ASP A 53 -12.89 23.06 -10.91
N LEU A 54 -12.75 22.14 -9.93
CA LEU A 54 -11.55 21.32 -9.77
C LEU A 54 -11.88 19.84 -9.61
N ARG A 55 -11.17 19.01 -10.37
CA ARG A 55 -11.19 17.56 -10.19
C ARG A 55 -10.42 17.22 -8.91
N GLY A 56 -11.06 16.47 -8.02
CA GLY A 56 -10.48 16.03 -6.77
C GLY A 56 -10.89 14.59 -6.49
N ARG A 57 -10.03 13.85 -5.83
CA ARG A 57 -10.32 12.46 -5.44
C ARG A 57 -9.60 12.15 -4.16
N GLU A 58 -10.34 11.64 -3.21
CA GLU A 58 -9.76 11.01 -2.03
C GLU A 58 -9.50 9.54 -2.35
N ILE A 59 -8.32 9.04 -1.97
CA ILE A 59 -8.00 7.62 -2.00
C ILE A 59 -7.57 7.24 -0.58
N ARG A 60 -8.30 6.33 0.04
CA ARG A 60 -7.97 5.75 1.33
C ARG A 60 -7.44 4.34 1.09
N VAL A 61 -6.36 3.99 1.76
CA VAL A 61 -5.75 2.65 1.69
C VAL A 61 -5.62 2.08 3.10
N ALA A 62 -5.77 0.76 3.21
CA ALA A 62 -5.44 0.02 4.42
C ALA A 62 -4.12 -0.72 4.20
N LEU A 63 -3.21 -0.58 5.17
CA LEU A 63 -1.94 -1.29 5.20
C LEU A 63 -1.95 -2.22 6.41
N GLU A 64 -1.61 -3.49 6.20
CA GLU A 64 -1.56 -4.51 7.23
C GLU A 64 -0.15 -5.09 7.34
N LEU A 65 0.48 -4.89 8.50
CA LEU A 65 1.76 -5.49 8.83
C LEU A 65 1.54 -6.90 9.35
N ASN A 66 1.98 -7.87 8.57
CA ASN A 66 1.98 -9.27 8.95
C ASN A 66 3.36 -9.61 9.52
N TYR A 67 3.41 -9.92 10.80
CA TYR A 67 4.63 -10.30 11.49
C TYR A 67 4.34 -11.42 12.51
N ARG A 68 5.38 -12.14 12.93
CA ARG A 68 5.31 -12.97 14.14
C ARG A 68 5.91 -12.16 15.28
N GLY A 69 5.10 -11.89 16.30
CA GLY A 69 5.62 -11.50 17.60
C GLY A 69 6.17 -12.73 18.33
N ASP A 70 7.13 -12.51 19.21
CA ASP A 70 7.47 -13.47 20.27
C ASP A 70 6.35 -13.52 21.33
#